data_AF-A0A7C5LDS0-F1
#
_entry.id   AF-A0A7C5LDS0-F1
#
_cell.length_a   1.000
_cell.length_b   1.000
_cell.length_c   1.000
_cell.angle_alpha   90.00
_cell.angle_beta   90.00
_cell.angle_gamma   90.00
#
_symmetry.space_group_name_H-M   'P 1'
#
loop_
_entity.id
_entity.type
_entity.pdbx_description
1 polymer ?
#
loop_
_entity_poly.entity_id
_entity_poly.type
_entity_poly.pdbx_seq_one_letter_code
_entity_poly.pdbx_strand_id
1 'polypeptide(L)'
;MQLNEKLKKIALIGLGSNEGEKEKNILTAVELLDMDEEIKVCALSPAYETEPVGPSVTPFINACLLISTELEPENLLEKLKSIEKICGRKEGGAWGMPRTVDMDILLYGNTQYRSQKLVIPHPELKNRDFALIPLLDLIPDAVDPVTEKPLRDFLKSAKYKTIIRGPSPIPEKIDYRLIEHTADMGFEVYGNGKKGVLENAAMALSDIIAERAEIEEKIRFDTEIEGNDDYQLLIGILQEVLFLFDSKRFLPVRVTVRLEENTSSGVKNSDSSNSMSPVTAKISLFGEEIQQKNIKRIVKAATYHMIEIECMDKKNNIWKAKVFLDV
;
A
#
# COMPACT_ATOMS: atom_id res chain seq x y z
N MET A 1 -16.79 21.37 24.41
CA MET A 1 -17.18 21.46 22.99
C MET A 1 -16.82 20.12 22.38
N GLN A 2 -17.82 19.31 22.03
CA GLN A 2 -17.63 17.90 21.64
C GLN A 2 -16.81 17.85 20.34
N LEU A 3 -15.68 17.15 20.38
CA LEU A 3 -14.90 16.79 19.19
C LEU A 3 -15.71 15.70 18.47
N ASN A 4 -16.49 16.08 17.45
CA ASN A 4 -17.07 15.12 16.51
C ASN A 4 -15.93 14.62 15.60
N GLU A 5 -15.09 13.72 16.10
CA GLU A 5 -14.18 12.96 15.24
C GLU A 5 -15.04 12.01 14.39
N LYS A 6 -15.21 12.34 13.10
CA LYS A 6 -15.77 11.38 12.15
C LYS A 6 -14.78 10.21 12.05
N LEU A 7 -15.29 8.99 12.23
CA LEU A 7 -14.49 7.78 12.10
C LEU A 7 -14.06 7.60 10.64
N LYS A 8 -12.74 7.64 10.38
CA LYS A 8 -12.18 7.35 9.06
C LYS A 8 -12.50 5.91 8.65
N LYS A 9 -12.97 5.73 7.41
CA LYS A 9 -13.34 4.44 6.82
C LYS A 9 -12.37 4.10 5.70
N ILE A 10 -12.05 2.82 5.60
CA ILE A 10 -11.23 2.29 4.52
C ILE A 10 -12.13 1.94 3.34
N ALA A 11 -11.74 2.30 2.12
CA ALA A 11 -12.40 1.85 0.90
C ALA A 11 -11.38 1.29 -0.09
N LEU A 12 -11.80 0.30 -0.87
CA LEU A 12 -11.05 -0.26 -1.98
C LEU A 12 -11.71 0.15 -3.28
N ILE A 13 -10.97 0.87 -4.11
CA ILE A 13 -11.44 1.39 -5.39
C ILE A 13 -10.79 0.60 -6.51
N GLY A 14 -11.58 0.05 -7.42
CA GLY A 14 -11.09 -0.55 -8.65
C GLY A 14 -10.83 0.55 -9.66
N LEU A 15 -9.67 0.50 -10.32
CA LEU A 15 -9.24 1.42 -11.36
C LEU A 15 -9.15 0.67 -12.69
N GLY A 16 -9.67 1.25 -13.76
CA GLY A 16 -9.60 0.68 -15.12
C GLY A 16 -9.34 1.72 -16.20
N SER A 17 -8.47 1.42 -17.16
CA SER A 17 -8.22 2.29 -18.33
C SER A 17 -8.01 1.46 -19.61
N ASN A 18 -8.53 1.90 -20.75
CA ASN A 18 -8.33 1.25 -22.06
C ASN A 18 -8.09 2.20 -23.24
N GLU A 19 -7.98 3.52 -23.00
CA GLU A 19 -7.65 4.54 -24.00
C GLU A 19 -6.33 5.25 -23.74
N GLY A 20 -5.67 5.66 -24.83
CA GLY A 20 -4.54 6.58 -24.79
C GLY A 20 -3.40 6.09 -23.89
N GLU A 21 -2.85 7.00 -23.08
CA GLU A 21 -1.80 6.73 -22.10
C GLU A 21 -2.39 6.09 -20.83
N LYS A 22 -2.85 4.83 -20.95
CA LYS A 22 -3.60 4.08 -19.92
C LYS A 22 -3.02 4.18 -18.50
N GLU A 23 -1.70 4.06 -18.38
CA GLU A 23 -0.98 4.12 -17.10
C GLU A 23 -1.03 5.52 -16.48
N LYS A 24 -0.73 6.54 -17.27
CA LYS A 24 -0.78 7.94 -16.84
C LYS A 24 -2.19 8.36 -16.44
N ASN A 25 -3.21 7.83 -17.10
CA ASN A 25 -4.60 8.09 -16.73
C ASN A 25 -4.92 7.58 -15.32
N ILE A 26 -4.43 6.39 -14.96
CA ILE A 26 -4.56 5.83 -13.62
C ILE A 26 -3.81 6.71 -12.61
N LEU A 27 -2.55 7.05 -12.87
CA LEU A 27 -1.74 7.86 -11.95
C LEU A 27 -2.35 9.25 -11.73
N THR A 28 -2.82 9.90 -12.78
CA THR A 28 -3.51 11.20 -12.69
C THR A 28 -4.76 11.12 -11.80
N ALA A 29 -5.54 10.04 -11.91
CA ALA A 29 -6.72 9.86 -11.05
C ALA A 29 -6.35 9.68 -9.58
N VAL A 30 -5.25 8.98 -9.29
CA VAL A 30 -4.71 8.79 -7.93
C VAL A 30 -4.24 10.13 -7.36
N GLU A 31 -3.48 10.92 -8.12
CA GLU A 31 -3.03 12.25 -7.70
C GLU A 31 -4.22 13.18 -7.38
N LEU A 32 -5.25 13.19 -8.23
CA LEU A 32 -6.46 14.00 -8.00
C LEU A 32 -7.25 13.56 -6.77
N LEU A 33 -7.19 12.28 -6.41
CA LEU A 33 -7.79 11.76 -5.17
C LEU A 33 -6.99 12.16 -3.94
N ASP A 34 -5.66 12.12 -4.02
CA ASP A 34 -4.78 12.47 -2.89
C ASP A 34 -4.74 13.97 -2.59
N MET A 35 -5.10 14.81 -3.57
CA MET A 35 -5.29 16.24 -3.38
C MET A 35 -6.58 16.62 -2.61
N ASP A 36 -7.49 15.66 -2.35
CA ASP A 36 -8.73 15.91 -1.63
C ASP A 36 -8.54 15.81 -0.11
N GLU A 37 -9.02 16.79 0.65
CA GLU A 37 -8.80 16.84 2.11
C GLU A 37 -9.57 15.73 2.88
N GLU A 38 -10.63 15.18 2.30
CA GLU A 38 -11.47 14.13 2.91
C GLU A 38 -11.07 12.72 2.45
N ILE A 39 -10.11 12.59 1.53
CA ILE A 39 -9.60 11.32 1.00
C ILE A 39 -8.09 11.27 1.17
N LYS A 40 -7.61 10.21 1.82
CA LYS A 40 -6.20 9.87 1.90
C LYS A 40 -5.94 8.62 1.08
N VAL A 41 -5.08 8.69 0.07
CA VAL A 41 -4.56 7.50 -0.58
C VAL A 41 -3.63 6.76 0.40
N CYS A 42 -3.73 5.43 0.44
CA CYS A 42 -2.97 4.60 1.37
C CYS A 42 -2.08 3.59 0.66
N ALA A 43 -2.52 3.04 -0.48
CA ALA A 43 -1.75 2.12 -1.31
C ALA A 43 -2.38 1.97 -2.70
N LEU A 44 -1.56 1.66 -3.70
CA LEU A 44 -1.97 1.30 -5.06
C LEU A 44 -1.39 -0.07 -5.41
N SER A 45 -2.21 -0.96 -5.97
CA SER A 45 -1.77 -2.29 -6.40
C SER A 45 -0.90 -2.21 -7.67
N PRO A 46 -0.19 -3.30 -8.04
CA PRO A 46 0.26 -3.47 -9.41
C PRO A 46 -0.90 -3.31 -10.40
N ALA A 47 -0.59 -2.88 -11.62
CA ALA A 47 -1.57 -2.79 -12.69
C ALA A 47 -1.46 -4.01 -13.63
N TYR A 48 -2.62 -4.58 -13.97
CA TYR A 48 -2.75 -5.81 -14.72
C TYR A 48 -3.39 -5.53 -16.07
N GLU A 49 -2.78 -5.99 -17.17
CA GLU A 49 -3.50 -5.94 -18.44
C GLU A 49 -4.41 -7.15 -18.57
N THR A 50 -5.60 -6.89 -19.08
CA THR A 50 -6.58 -7.92 -19.39
C THR A 50 -7.01 -7.78 -20.83
N GLU A 51 -7.33 -8.93 -21.43
CA GLU A 51 -8.00 -8.97 -22.72
C GLU A 51 -9.24 -8.06 -22.71
N PRO A 52 -9.57 -7.40 -23.84
CA PRO A 52 -10.73 -6.55 -23.93
C PRO A 52 -12.01 -7.30 -23.52
N VAL A 53 -12.80 -6.68 -22.64
CA VAL A 53 -14.13 -7.16 -22.27
C VAL A 53 -15.18 -6.29 -22.98
N GLY A 54 -16.12 -6.91 -23.69
CA GLY A 54 -17.17 -6.21 -24.42
C GLY A 54 -16.72 -5.70 -25.81
N PRO A 55 -17.25 -4.56 -26.31
CA PRO A 55 -17.01 -4.08 -27.68
C PRO A 55 -15.66 -3.36 -27.88
N SER A 56 -14.83 -3.27 -26.83
CA SER A 56 -13.51 -2.67 -26.94
C SER A 56 -12.58 -3.59 -27.74
N VAL A 57 -11.72 -3.01 -28.56
CA VAL A 57 -10.69 -3.72 -29.33
C VAL A 57 -9.30 -3.55 -28.71
N THR A 58 -9.17 -2.77 -27.63
CA THR A 58 -7.91 -2.47 -26.95
C THR A 58 -7.85 -3.14 -25.56
N PRO A 59 -6.68 -3.65 -25.14
CA PRO A 59 -6.54 -4.23 -23.80
C PRO A 59 -6.75 -3.20 -22.68
N PHE A 60 -7.35 -3.64 -21.58
CA PHE A 60 -7.56 -2.82 -20.38
C PHE A 60 -6.39 -2.97 -19.41
N ILE A 61 -5.99 -1.89 -18.74
CA ILE A 61 -5.17 -1.94 -17.52
C ILE A 61 -6.12 -1.81 -16.33
N ASN A 62 -5.97 -2.69 -15.34
CA ASN A 62 -6.76 -2.70 -14.11
C ASN A 62 -5.85 -2.66 -12.88
N ALA A 63 -6.21 -1.85 -11.88
CA ALA A 63 -5.52 -1.77 -10.59
C ALA A 63 -6.55 -1.60 -9.46
N CYS A 64 -6.09 -1.61 -8.22
CA CYS A 64 -6.90 -1.31 -7.05
C CYS A 64 -6.19 -0.27 -6.19
N LEU A 65 -6.96 0.65 -5.61
CA LEU A 65 -6.51 1.71 -4.72
C LEU A 65 -7.13 1.49 -3.34
N LEU A 66 -6.29 1.49 -2.31
CA LEU A 66 -6.71 1.56 -0.92
C LEU A 66 -6.74 3.02 -0.49
N ILE A 67 -7.88 3.47 0.03
CA ILE A 67 -8.04 4.82 0.57
C ILE A 67 -8.60 4.79 1.99
N SER A 68 -8.30 5.83 2.74
CA SER A 68 -8.97 6.19 3.99
C SER A 68 -9.77 7.47 3.76
N THR A 69 -11.05 7.49 4.08
CA THR A 69 -11.91 8.65 3.85
C THR A 69 -12.91 8.90 4.97
N GLU A 70 -13.33 10.15 5.10
CA GLU A 70 -14.45 10.58 5.96
C GLU A 70 -15.77 10.72 5.18
N LEU A 71 -15.73 10.52 3.85
CA LEU A 71 -16.88 10.60 2.97
C LEU A 71 -17.76 9.37 3.11
N GLU A 72 -19.07 9.57 3.25
CA GLU A 72 -20.06 8.51 3.11
C GLU A 72 -20.03 7.89 1.69
N PRO A 73 -20.47 6.64 1.51
CA PRO A 73 -20.34 5.91 0.24
C PRO A 73 -20.85 6.65 -1.01
N GLU A 74 -21.98 7.35 -0.92
CA GLU A 74 -22.53 8.10 -2.05
C GLU A 74 -21.70 9.36 -2.37
N ASN A 75 -21.21 10.07 -1.35
CA ASN A 75 -20.35 11.24 -1.55
C ASN A 75 -19.01 10.80 -2.17
N LEU A 76 -18.46 9.67 -1.73
CA LEU A 76 -17.28 9.08 -2.34
C LEU A 76 -17.55 8.73 -3.81
N LEU A 77 -18.70 8.12 -4.13
CA LEU A 77 -19.07 7.83 -5.52
C LEU A 77 -19.14 9.10 -6.37
N GLU A 78 -19.77 10.15 -5.87
CA GLU A 78 -19.85 11.45 -6.58
C GLU A 78 -18.46 12.04 -6.81
N LYS A 79 -17.58 11.97 -5.80
CA LYS A 79 -16.19 12.41 -5.94
C LYS A 79 -15.44 11.63 -7.01
N LEU A 80 -15.54 10.29 -7.01
CA LEU A 80 -14.92 9.44 -8.03
C LEU A 80 -15.42 9.80 -9.44
N LYS A 81 -16.74 9.96 -9.62
CA LYS A 81 -17.30 10.36 -10.93
C LYS A 81 -16.88 11.76 -11.36
N SER A 82 -16.66 12.68 -10.42
CA SER A 82 -16.12 14.01 -10.74
C SER A 82 -14.69 13.95 -11.28
N ILE A 83 -13.84 13.11 -10.69
CA ILE A 83 -12.46 12.91 -11.12
C ILE A 83 -12.39 12.20 -12.46
N GLU A 84 -13.22 11.17 -12.69
CA GLU A 84 -13.32 10.54 -14.02
C GLU A 84 -13.64 11.58 -15.11
N LYS A 85 -14.53 12.53 -14.83
CA LYS A 85 -14.87 13.62 -15.75
C LYS A 85 -13.68 14.56 -16.01
N ILE A 86 -12.92 14.90 -14.97
CA ILE A 86 -11.68 15.70 -15.10
C ILE A 86 -10.64 14.98 -15.96
N CYS A 87 -10.48 13.67 -15.76
CA CYS A 87 -9.60 12.82 -16.57
C CYS A 87 -10.12 12.61 -18.01
N GLY A 88 -11.25 13.21 -18.40
CA GLY A 88 -11.74 13.22 -19.78
C GLY A 88 -12.93 12.30 -20.07
N ARG A 89 -13.60 11.74 -19.05
CA ARG A 89 -14.86 11.01 -19.26
C ARG A 89 -15.93 11.95 -19.82
N LYS A 90 -16.35 11.71 -21.07
CA LYS A 90 -17.47 12.41 -21.69
C LYS A 90 -18.80 11.90 -21.11
N GLU A 91 -19.71 12.81 -20.77
CA GLU A 91 -21.06 12.45 -20.32
C GLU A 91 -21.81 11.68 -21.42
N GLY A 92 -22.53 10.61 -21.06
CA GLY A 92 -23.41 9.85 -21.97
C GLY A 92 -22.80 8.66 -22.73
N GLY A 93 -21.58 8.21 -22.40
CA GLY A 93 -20.95 7.06 -23.06
C GLY A 93 -21.59 5.70 -22.73
N ALA A 94 -21.82 4.86 -23.75
CA ALA A 94 -22.35 3.51 -23.61
C ALA A 94 -21.33 2.52 -23.01
N TRP A 95 -21.81 1.37 -22.51
CA TRP A 95 -20.96 0.27 -22.01
C TRP A 95 -19.99 -0.20 -23.12
N GLY A 96 -18.69 -0.04 -22.87
CA GLY A 96 -17.62 -0.47 -23.77
C GLY A 96 -17.11 0.56 -24.78
N MET A 97 -17.55 1.83 -24.67
CA MET A 97 -16.81 2.93 -25.30
C MET A 97 -15.44 3.09 -24.65
N PRO A 98 -14.47 3.65 -25.38
CA PRO A 98 -13.10 3.64 -24.92
C PRO A 98 -12.97 4.74 -23.81
N ARG A 99 -12.23 4.43 -22.74
CA ARG A 99 -12.25 5.09 -21.42
C ARG A 99 -10.87 5.58 -21.01
N THR A 100 -10.78 6.85 -20.65
CA THR A 100 -9.57 7.41 -20.04
C THR A 100 -9.30 6.78 -18.67
N VAL A 101 -10.27 6.81 -17.74
CA VAL A 101 -10.20 6.09 -16.45
C VAL A 101 -11.62 5.80 -15.93
N ASP A 102 -11.81 4.64 -15.29
CA ASP A 102 -13.05 4.19 -14.65
C ASP A 102 -12.72 3.80 -13.21
N MET A 103 -13.54 4.26 -12.27
CA MET A 103 -13.38 4.05 -10.83
C MET A 103 -14.66 3.49 -10.22
N ASP A 104 -14.52 2.32 -9.59
CA ASP A 104 -15.62 1.60 -8.94
C ASP A 104 -15.29 1.34 -7.47
N ILE A 105 -16.23 1.62 -6.56
CA ILE A 105 -16.09 1.26 -5.14
C ILE A 105 -16.30 -0.25 -5.02
N LEU A 106 -15.24 -1.01 -4.74
CA LEU A 106 -15.28 -2.47 -4.59
C LEU A 106 -15.76 -2.87 -3.20
N LEU A 107 -15.14 -2.29 -2.17
CA LEU A 107 -15.45 -2.49 -0.76
C LEU A 107 -15.37 -1.16 -0.01
N TYR A 108 -16.13 -1.04 1.07
CA TYR A 108 -16.12 0.12 1.96
C TYR A 108 -16.22 -0.35 3.41
N GLY A 109 -15.07 -0.54 4.04
CA GLY A 109 -14.91 -1.22 5.32
C GLY A 109 -15.60 -2.59 5.28
N ASN A 110 -16.32 -2.92 6.35
CA ASN A 110 -17.18 -4.11 6.41
C ASN A 110 -18.66 -3.77 6.12
N THR A 111 -18.91 -2.75 5.30
CA THR A 111 -20.25 -2.21 5.08
C THR A 111 -20.96 -2.93 3.96
N GLN A 112 -22.22 -3.31 4.19
CA GLN A 112 -23.17 -3.60 3.13
C GLN A 112 -23.99 -2.34 2.88
N TYR A 113 -23.91 -1.78 1.68
CA TYR A 113 -24.60 -0.57 1.28
C TYR A 113 -25.41 -0.83 0.02
N ARG A 114 -26.63 -0.29 -0.05
CA ARG A 114 -27.47 -0.38 -1.24
C ARG A 114 -28.34 0.87 -1.35
N SER A 115 -28.21 1.56 -2.47
CA SER A 115 -29.10 2.62 -2.92
C SER A 115 -29.48 2.41 -4.39
N GLN A 116 -30.21 3.36 -4.98
CA GLN A 116 -30.52 3.33 -6.41
C GLN A 116 -29.27 3.51 -7.28
N LYS A 117 -28.22 4.17 -6.76
CA LYS A 117 -27.01 4.54 -7.50
C LYS A 117 -25.81 3.65 -7.17
N LEU A 118 -25.76 3.06 -5.97
CA LEU A 118 -24.57 2.39 -5.44
C LEU A 118 -24.92 1.08 -4.71
N VAL A 119 -24.12 0.05 -4.94
CA VAL A 119 -24.19 -1.23 -4.21
C VAL A 119 -22.79 -1.61 -3.76
N ILE A 120 -22.62 -1.85 -2.46
CA ILE A 120 -21.37 -2.28 -1.82
C ILE A 120 -21.65 -3.53 -0.97
N PRO A 121 -20.84 -4.59 -1.04
CA PRO A 121 -19.75 -4.83 -2.00
C PRO A 121 -20.18 -4.71 -3.46
N HIS A 122 -19.25 -4.34 -4.34
CA HIS A 122 -19.58 -4.23 -5.76
C HIS A 122 -20.17 -5.55 -6.27
N PRO A 123 -21.33 -5.54 -6.94
CA PRO A 123 -22.11 -6.75 -7.20
C PRO A 123 -21.37 -7.78 -8.06
N GLU A 124 -20.55 -7.29 -8.99
CA GLU A 124 -19.75 -8.14 -9.88
C GLU A 124 -18.34 -8.45 -9.36
N LEU A 125 -17.98 -8.00 -8.14
CA LEU A 125 -16.62 -8.20 -7.61
C LEU A 125 -16.21 -9.68 -7.64
N LYS A 126 -17.08 -10.55 -7.14
CA LYS A 126 -16.87 -12.01 -7.07
C LYS A 126 -16.85 -12.70 -8.44
N ASN A 127 -17.22 -12.00 -9.51
CA ASN A 127 -17.23 -12.53 -10.87
C ASN A 127 -16.05 -12.06 -11.70
N ARG A 128 -15.27 -11.11 -11.19
CA ARG A 128 -14.24 -10.40 -11.95
C ARG A 128 -12.89 -10.60 -11.27
N ASP A 129 -12.19 -11.64 -11.70
CA ASP A 129 -10.81 -11.92 -11.29
C ASP A 129 -9.89 -10.69 -11.49
N PHE A 130 -10.11 -9.86 -12.52
CA PHE A 130 -9.34 -8.63 -12.76
C PHE A 130 -9.58 -7.51 -11.74
N ALA A 131 -10.66 -7.59 -10.95
CA ALA A 131 -10.89 -6.71 -9.80
C ALA A 131 -10.39 -7.40 -8.51
N LEU A 132 -10.59 -8.71 -8.39
CA LEU A 132 -10.17 -9.48 -7.22
C LEU A 132 -8.65 -9.55 -7.06
N ILE A 133 -7.89 -9.77 -8.13
CA ILE A 133 -6.43 -9.93 -8.06
C ILE A 133 -5.76 -8.66 -7.52
N PRO A 134 -5.91 -7.48 -8.15
CA PRO A 134 -5.30 -6.27 -7.60
C PRO A 134 -5.84 -5.89 -6.21
N LEU A 135 -7.09 -6.23 -5.89
CA LEU A 135 -7.63 -6.08 -4.53
C LEU A 135 -6.91 -6.99 -3.54
N LEU A 136 -6.69 -8.26 -3.89
CA LEU A 136 -6.05 -9.27 -3.05
C LEU A 136 -4.54 -9.05 -2.93
N ASP A 137 -3.91 -8.33 -3.86
CA ASP A 137 -2.53 -7.86 -3.65
C ASP A 137 -2.46 -6.84 -2.51
N LEU A 138 -3.47 -5.98 -2.38
CA LEU A 138 -3.56 -4.99 -1.30
C LEU A 138 -4.05 -5.63 0.00
N ILE A 139 -5.06 -6.49 -0.07
CA ILE A 139 -5.69 -7.14 1.07
C ILE A 139 -5.86 -8.65 0.80
N PRO A 140 -4.82 -9.48 0.99
CA PRO A 140 -4.84 -10.91 0.67
C PRO A 140 -5.91 -11.70 1.44
N ASP A 141 -6.17 -11.30 2.68
CA ASP A 141 -7.15 -11.91 3.59
C ASP A 141 -8.52 -11.22 3.52
N ALA A 142 -8.79 -10.40 2.49
CA ALA A 142 -10.08 -9.73 2.35
C ALA A 142 -11.22 -10.75 2.36
N VAL A 143 -12.28 -10.43 3.10
CA VAL A 143 -13.51 -11.23 3.18
C VAL A 143 -14.65 -10.49 2.51
N ASP A 144 -15.60 -11.23 1.93
CA ASP A 144 -16.84 -10.67 1.43
C ASP A 144 -17.73 -10.26 2.63
N PRO A 145 -18.05 -8.96 2.83
CA PRO A 145 -18.92 -8.52 3.92
C PRO A 145 -20.32 -9.15 3.93
N VAL A 146 -20.76 -9.76 2.82
CA VAL A 146 -22.06 -10.43 2.72
C VAL A 146 -21.99 -11.90 3.11
N THR A 147 -21.01 -12.64 2.59
CA THR A 147 -20.92 -14.09 2.78
C THR A 147 -19.93 -14.52 3.86
N GLU A 148 -19.12 -13.57 4.35
CA GLU A 148 -18.00 -13.77 5.29
C GLU A 148 -16.93 -14.76 4.80
N LYS A 149 -17.00 -15.16 3.53
CA LYS A 149 -16.01 -16.03 2.91
C LYS A 149 -14.79 -15.22 2.45
N PRO A 150 -13.57 -15.79 2.50
CA PRO A 150 -12.40 -15.19 1.89
C PRO A 150 -12.63 -14.87 0.41
N LEU A 151 -12.30 -13.65 -0.02
CA LEU A 151 -12.47 -13.22 -1.41
C LEU A 151 -11.60 -14.02 -2.38
N ARG A 152 -10.46 -14.54 -1.91
CA ARG A 152 -9.59 -15.46 -2.66
C ARG A 152 -10.32 -16.72 -3.15
N ASP A 153 -11.35 -17.17 -2.42
CA ASP A 153 -12.09 -18.39 -2.77
C ASP A 153 -12.96 -18.20 -4.02
N PHE A 154 -13.20 -16.95 -4.43
CA PHE A 154 -13.96 -16.62 -5.63
C PHE A 154 -13.10 -16.47 -6.89
N LEU A 155 -11.77 -16.60 -6.79
CA LEU A 155 -10.87 -16.55 -7.95
C LEU A 155 -11.14 -17.75 -8.88
N LYS A 156 -11.42 -17.47 -10.16
CA LYS A 156 -11.81 -18.48 -11.16
C LYS A 156 -10.63 -18.97 -12.00
N SER A 157 -9.38 -18.69 -11.59
CA SER A 157 -8.13 -19.13 -12.22
C SER A 157 -7.83 -18.54 -13.62
N ALA A 158 -8.23 -17.29 -13.87
CA ALA A 158 -7.85 -16.66 -15.13
C ALA A 158 -6.33 -16.43 -15.24
N LYS A 159 -5.77 -16.74 -16.41
CA LYS A 159 -4.37 -16.47 -16.74
C LYS A 159 -4.24 -14.98 -17.04
N TYR A 160 -3.57 -14.24 -16.17
CA TYR A 160 -3.28 -12.82 -16.38
C TYR A 160 -1.87 -12.63 -16.86
N LYS A 161 -1.70 -11.75 -17.84
CA LYS A 161 -0.39 -11.20 -18.15
C LYS A 161 -0.21 -9.99 -17.24
N THR A 162 0.64 -10.13 -16.24
CA THR A 162 1.21 -8.99 -15.52
C THR A 162 1.97 -8.15 -16.53
N ILE A 163 1.41 -7.02 -16.97
CA ILE A 163 1.98 -6.21 -18.06
C ILE A 163 2.89 -5.14 -17.54
N ILE A 164 2.52 -4.60 -16.40
CA ILE A 164 3.49 -4.02 -15.50
C ILE A 164 3.75 -5.11 -14.45
N ARG A 165 5.02 -5.47 -14.13
CA ARG A 165 5.39 -6.23 -12.91
C ARG A 165 5.13 -5.36 -11.67
N GLY A 166 3.92 -4.84 -11.63
CA GLY A 166 3.71 -3.41 -11.45
C GLY A 166 4.81 -2.51 -12.08
N PRO A 167 4.76 -1.19 -11.96
CA PRO A 167 5.83 -0.67 -11.11
C PRO A 167 5.62 -1.41 -9.78
N SER A 168 6.60 -1.80 -8.97
CA SER A 168 6.29 -1.48 -7.57
C SER A 168 6.04 0.02 -7.70
N PRO A 169 4.82 0.58 -7.53
CA PRO A 169 4.86 1.94 -7.05
C PRO A 169 5.50 1.69 -5.67
N ILE A 170 6.83 1.77 -5.59
CA ILE A 170 7.44 3.01 -5.17
C ILE A 170 6.41 4.10 -5.46
N PRO A 171 5.45 4.35 -4.56
CA PRO A 171 4.72 5.58 -4.72
C PRO A 171 5.82 6.67 -4.76
N GLU A 172 5.71 7.63 -5.69
CA GLU A 172 6.74 8.68 -5.86
C GLU A 172 7.08 9.37 -4.52
N LYS A 173 6.14 9.26 -3.57
CA LYS A 173 6.36 9.23 -2.12
C LYS A 173 5.71 8.00 -1.53
N ILE A 174 6.38 7.26 -0.65
CA ILE A 174 5.63 6.45 0.33
C ILE A 174 4.73 7.38 1.10
N ASP A 175 3.48 6.97 1.33
CA ASP A 175 2.52 7.72 2.16
C ASP A 175 3.01 7.73 3.60
N TYR A 176 4.06 8.51 3.82
CA TYR A 176 4.59 8.83 5.11
C TYR A 176 4.25 10.28 5.44
N ARG A 177 3.64 10.49 6.60
CA ARG A 177 3.43 11.85 7.09
C ARG A 177 4.72 12.33 7.71
N LEU A 178 5.34 13.37 7.14
CA LEU A 178 6.41 14.07 7.83
C LEU A 178 5.87 14.75 9.09
N ILE A 179 6.55 14.54 10.21
CA ILE A 179 6.25 15.17 11.48
C ILE A 179 7.43 16.08 11.78
N GLU A 180 7.22 17.40 11.72
CA GLU A 180 8.24 18.35 12.15
C GLU A 180 8.32 18.32 13.67
N HIS A 181 9.49 17.95 14.18
CA HIS A 181 9.88 18.14 15.57
C HIS A 181 11.11 19.06 15.61
N THR A 182 11.33 19.74 16.73
CA THR A 182 12.24 20.90 16.83
C THR A 182 13.71 20.63 16.50
N ALA A 183 14.12 19.37 16.31
CA ALA A 183 15.42 18.95 15.78
C ALA A 183 15.41 17.57 15.06
N ASP A 184 14.26 16.89 14.99
CA ASP A 184 14.12 15.52 14.48
C ASP A 184 13.09 15.47 13.36
N MET A 185 13.33 14.66 12.34
CA MET A 185 12.34 14.41 11.28
C MET A 185 11.59 13.12 11.60
N GLY A 186 10.29 13.24 11.83
CA GLY A 186 9.41 12.07 11.96
C GLY A 186 8.79 11.67 10.63
N PHE A 187 8.50 10.38 10.47
CA PHE A 187 7.67 9.86 9.38
C PHE A 187 6.67 8.81 9.91
N GLU A 188 5.47 8.77 9.33
CA GLU A 188 4.41 7.84 9.74
C GLU A 188 3.94 7.00 8.56
N VAL A 189 4.17 5.69 8.57
CA VAL A 189 3.75 4.75 7.51
C VAL A 189 2.65 3.81 7.96
N TYR A 190 1.91 3.29 6.99
CA TYR A 190 0.89 2.25 7.19
C TYR A 190 1.30 1.01 6.39
N GLY A 191 0.87 -0.16 6.84
CA GLY A 191 1.11 -1.40 6.10
C GLY A 191 0.11 -2.49 6.44
N ASN A 192 -0.08 -3.40 5.48
CA ASN A 192 -0.89 -4.59 5.69
C ASN A 192 -0.04 -5.67 6.38
N GLY A 193 -0.39 -5.95 7.63
CA GLY A 193 0.35 -6.78 8.54
C GLY A 193 1.66 -6.16 9.00
N LYS A 194 2.26 -6.83 9.98
CA LYS A 194 3.60 -6.51 10.49
C LYS A 194 4.62 -6.41 9.37
N LYS A 195 4.58 -7.35 8.43
CA LYS A 195 5.46 -7.37 7.25
C LYS A 195 5.35 -6.07 6.44
N GLY A 196 4.13 -5.70 6.03
CA GLY A 196 3.94 -4.55 5.13
C GLY A 196 4.36 -3.23 5.77
N VAL A 197 4.12 -3.06 7.08
CA VAL A 197 4.53 -1.81 7.76
C VAL A 197 6.05 -1.70 7.88
N LEU A 198 6.75 -2.82 8.07
CA LEU A 198 8.21 -2.88 8.09
C LEU A 198 8.82 -2.56 6.71
N GLU A 199 8.27 -3.16 5.65
CA GLU A 199 8.68 -2.87 4.26
C GLU A 199 8.51 -1.39 3.92
N ASN A 200 7.33 -0.83 4.24
CA ASN A 200 7.01 0.56 3.95
C ASN A 200 7.87 1.54 4.76
N ALA A 201 8.23 1.21 6.01
CA ALA A 201 9.10 2.05 6.82
C ALA A 201 10.54 2.13 6.24
N ALA A 202 11.10 0.98 5.85
CA ALA A 202 12.42 0.91 5.22
C ALA A 202 12.48 1.71 3.92
N MET A 203 11.41 1.58 3.15
CA MET A 203 11.24 2.29 1.93
C MET A 203 11.07 3.81 2.19
N ALA A 204 10.31 4.25 3.20
CA ALA A 204 10.12 5.67 3.54
C ALA A 204 11.44 6.34 3.95
N LEU A 205 12.30 5.63 4.69
CA LEU A 205 13.64 6.11 5.00
C LEU A 205 14.47 6.38 3.74
N SER A 206 14.38 5.50 2.73
CA SER A 206 15.12 5.66 1.48
C SER A 206 14.66 6.90 0.69
N ASP A 207 13.36 7.21 0.72
CA ASP A 207 12.80 8.44 0.14
C ASP A 207 13.29 9.71 0.83
N ILE A 208 13.49 9.64 2.15
CA ILE A 208 13.98 10.77 2.93
C ILE A 208 15.45 11.05 2.60
N ILE A 209 16.24 10.00 2.37
CA ILE A 209 17.68 10.11 2.06
C ILE A 209 17.91 10.67 0.65
N ALA A 210 17.19 10.20 -0.39
CA ALA A 210 17.51 10.52 -1.78
C ALA A 210 16.31 10.69 -2.73
N GLU A 211 16.54 11.39 -3.84
CA GLU A 211 15.58 11.48 -4.95
C GLU A 211 15.47 10.16 -5.71
N ARG A 212 14.26 9.57 -5.77
CA ARG A 212 14.03 8.28 -6.40
C ARG A 212 13.99 8.26 -7.93
N ALA A 213 13.81 9.41 -8.58
CA ALA A 213 13.55 9.49 -10.02
C ALA A 213 14.66 8.91 -10.91
N GLU A 214 15.81 8.52 -10.36
CA GLU A 214 16.94 7.94 -11.10
C GLU A 214 17.40 6.57 -10.58
N ILE A 215 16.72 5.95 -9.58
CA ILE A 215 17.23 4.74 -8.90
C ILE A 215 16.59 3.45 -9.47
N GLU A 216 17.40 2.54 -10.02
CA GLU A 216 17.01 1.26 -10.64
C GLU A 216 17.27 0.03 -9.75
N GLU A 217 16.51 -1.06 -9.94
CA GLU A 217 16.72 -2.35 -9.27
C GLU A 217 17.86 -3.17 -9.93
N LYS A 218 19.12 -2.83 -9.64
CA LYS A 218 20.29 -3.53 -10.21
C LYS A 218 20.95 -4.53 -9.26
N ILE A 219 20.95 -4.21 -7.97
CA ILE A 219 21.69 -4.88 -6.92
C ILE A 219 20.69 -5.43 -5.90
N ARG A 220 21.00 -6.61 -5.36
CA ARG A 220 20.22 -7.26 -4.30
C ARG A 220 21.12 -7.56 -3.10
N PHE A 221 20.65 -7.23 -1.91
CA PHE A 221 21.20 -7.71 -0.64
C PHE A 221 20.16 -8.53 0.10
N ASP A 222 20.60 -9.63 0.70
CA ASP A 222 19.79 -10.45 1.59
C ASP A 222 20.45 -10.45 2.96
N THR A 223 19.68 -10.22 4.01
CA THR A 223 20.16 -10.29 5.39
C THR A 223 19.07 -10.78 6.33
N GLU A 224 19.44 -11.09 7.56
CA GLU A 224 18.58 -11.63 8.60
C GLU A 224 18.70 -10.76 9.85
N ILE A 225 17.55 -10.34 10.37
CA ILE A 225 17.46 -9.45 11.52
C ILE A 225 16.69 -10.18 12.61
N GLU A 226 17.31 -10.32 13.77
CA GLU A 226 16.68 -10.90 14.94
C GLU A 226 16.17 -9.80 15.87
N GLY A 227 14.94 -9.95 16.36
CA GLY A 227 14.35 -9.05 17.32
C GLY A 227 13.46 -9.79 18.30
N ASN A 228 13.34 -9.25 19.52
CA ASN A 228 12.44 -9.81 20.53
C ASN A 228 10.98 -9.34 20.33
N ASP A 229 10.77 -8.31 19.51
CA ASP A 229 9.47 -7.72 19.21
C ASP A 229 9.47 -6.98 17.87
N ASP A 230 8.28 -6.50 17.46
CA ASP A 230 8.08 -5.78 16.19
C ASP A 230 8.88 -4.46 16.15
N TYR A 231 9.12 -3.86 17.31
CA TYR A 231 9.87 -2.61 17.45
C TYR A 231 11.37 -2.82 17.17
N GLN A 232 11.97 -3.88 17.73
CA GLN A 232 13.35 -4.26 17.48
C GLN A 232 13.57 -4.67 16.02
N LEU A 233 12.61 -5.37 15.41
CA LEU A 233 12.66 -5.69 13.98
C LEU A 233 12.63 -4.42 13.11
N LEU A 234 11.72 -3.48 13.40
CA LEU A 234 11.65 -2.21 12.69
C LEU A 234 12.98 -1.46 12.76
N ILE A 235 13.56 -1.36 13.95
CA ILE A 235 14.86 -0.71 14.15
C ILE A 235 15.96 -1.42 13.36
N GLY A 236 16.08 -2.74 13.47
CA GLY A 236 17.11 -3.49 12.78
C GLY A 236 17.03 -3.31 11.26
N ILE A 237 15.81 -3.26 10.70
CA ILE A 237 15.61 -3.05 9.27
C ILE A 237 16.05 -1.64 8.86
N LEU A 238 15.66 -0.61 9.61
CA LEU A 238 16.06 0.77 9.33
C LEU A 238 17.58 0.96 9.46
N GLN A 239 18.19 0.33 10.46
CA GLN A 239 19.64 0.34 10.66
C GLN A 239 20.37 -0.34 9.51
N GLU A 240 19.86 -1.45 8.98
CA GLU A 240 20.47 -2.11 7.83
C GLU A 240 20.45 -1.20 6.59
N VAL A 241 19.34 -0.51 6.34
CA VAL A 241 19.25 0.46 5.23
C VAL A 241 20.27 1.58 5.41
N LEU A 242 20.40 2.15 6.61
CA LEU A 242 21.42 3.17 6.91
C LEU A 242 22.84 2.63 6.74
N PHE A 243 23.11 1.42 7.24
CA PHE A 243 24.41 0.78 7.13
C PHE A 243 24.83 0.59 5.67
N LEU A 244 23.93 0.10 4.82
CA LEU A 244 24.22 -0.07 3.39
C LEU A 244 24.40 1.27 2.67
N PHE A 245 23.65 2.28 3.06
CA PHE A 245 23.84 3.64 2.55
C PHE A 245 25.19 4.22 2.96
N ASP A 246 25.61 4.08 4.21
CA ASP A 246 26.86 4.64 4.71
C ASP A 246 28.09 3.88 4.20
N SER A 247 28.01 2.56 4.14
CA SER A 247 29.15 1.70 3.76
C SER A 247 29.30 1.54 2.25
N LYS A 248 28.20 1.50 1.50
CA LYS A 248 28.19 1.17 0.06
C LYS A 248 27.51 2.21 -0.81
N ARG A 249 26.95 3.28 -0.23
CA ARG A 249 26.08 4.24 -0.96
C ARG A 249 24.90 3.55 -1.63
N PHE A 250 24.47 2.40 -1.12
CA PHE A 250 23.33 1.67 -1.65
C PHE A 250 22.03 2.19 -1.03
N LEU A 251 20.99 2.36 -1.85
CA LEU A 251 19.62 2.59 -1.38
C LEU A 251 18.65 1.60 -1.99
N PRO A 252 17.76 0.99 -1.18
CA PRO A 252 16.72 0.14 -1.70
C PRO A 252 15.60 0.98 -2.34
N VAL A 253 15.15 0.51 -3.50
CA VAL A 253 13.93 0.93 -4.18
C VAL A 253 12.82 -0.11 -4.07
N ARG A 254 13.13 -1.27 -3.49
CA ARG A 254 12.16 -2.25 -3.03
C ARG A 254 12.73 -3.04 -1.86
N VAL A 255 11.89 -3.27 -0.85
CA VAL A 255 12.22 -4.10 0.32
C VAL A 255 11.18 -5.20 0.44
N THR A 256 11.63 -6.42 0.68
CA THR A 256 10.73 -7.53 1.03
C THR A 256 11.12 -8.16 2.35
N VAL A 257 10.15 -8.36 3.24
CA VAL A 257 10.32 -8.93 4.57
C VAL A 257 9.62 -10.29 4.65
N ARG A 258 10.25 -11.28 5.30
CA ARG A 258 9.63 -12.54 5.70
C ARG A 258 9.87 -12.75 7.18
N LEU A 259 8.79 -12.90 7.94
CA LEU A 259 8.84 -13.14 9.38
C LEU A 259 8.82 -14.64 9.64
N GLU A 260 9.77 -15.11 10.43
CA GLU A 260 9.89 -16.49 10.91
C GLU A 260 9.80 -16.47 12.44
N GLU A 261 8.82 -17.20 12.98
CA GLU A 261 8.72 -17.41 14.43
C GLU A 261 9.66 -18.54 14.83
N ASN A 262 10.63 -18.24 15.70
CA ASN A 262 11.49 -19.28 16.26
C ASN A 262 10.69 -20.12 17.26
N THR A 263 10.10 -21.21 16.76
CA THR A 263 9.56 -22.26 17.62
C THR A 263 10.72 -22.93 18.36
N SER A 264 11.01 -22.43 19.56
CA SER A 264 11.93 -23.10 20.46
C SER A 264 11.34 -24.47 20.81
N SER A 265 11.85 -25.52 20.17
CA SER A 265 11.62 -26.89 20.59
C SER A 265 12.27 -27.09 21.96
N GLY A 266 11.47 -27.21 23.03
CA GLY A 266 11.92 -27.81 24.28
C GLY A 266 11.51 -27.09 25.57
N VAL A 267 10.71 -27.82 26.36
CA VAL A 267 10.43 -27.66 27.80
C VAL A 267 9.48 -26.53 28.20
N LYS A 268 8.21 -26.91 28.39
CA LYS A 268 7.25 -26.17 29.23
C LYS A 268 7.76 -26.18 30.67
N ASN A 269 8.41 -25.11 31.10
CA ASN A 269 8.45 -24.75 32.51
C ASN A 269 7.39 -23.69 32.76
N SER A 270 6.41 -24.06 33.58
CA SER A 270 5.41 -23.17 34.13
C SER A 270 6.08 -22.25 35.16
N ASP A 271 6.52 -21.08 34.73
CA ASP A 271 6.63 -19.92 35.60
C ASP A 271 6.45 -18.64 34.78
N SER A 272 5.62 -17.78 35.32
CA SER A 272 5.13 -16.54 34.72
C SER A 272 6.20 -15.45 34.68
N SER A 273 6.69 -15.12 33.48
CA SER A 273 7.04 -13.75 33.07
C SER A 273 7.27 -13.72 31.55
N ASN A 274 6.37 -13.05 30.83
CA ASN A 274 6.44 -12.56 29.44
C ASN A 274 7.69 -12.94 28.60
N SER A 275 7.88 -14.23 28.31
CA SER A 275 8.90 -14.70 27.37
C SER A 275 8.31 -14.56 25.96
N MET A 276 8.51 -13.39 25.35
CA MET A 276 8.27 -13.21 23.92
C MET A 276 9.35 -13.97 23.16
N SER A 277 8.93 -14.90 22.32
CA SER A 277 9.84 -15.69 21.48
C SER A 277 10.51 -14.76 20.45
N PRO A 278 11.83 -14.89 20.22
CA PRO A 278 12.51 -14.07 19.23
C PRO A 278 11.89 -14.32 17.86
N VAL A 279 11.58 -13.22 17.17
CA VAL A 279 11.09 -13.21 15.79
C VAL A 279 12.27 -12.88 14.90
N THR A 280 12.47 -13.67 13.86
CA THR A 280 13.53 -13.45 12.88
C THR A 280 12.90 -12.91 11.60
N ALA A 281 13.44 -11.81 11.08
CA ALA A 281 13.03 -11.22 9.81
C ALA A 281 14.12 -11.46 8.76
N LYS A 282 13.81 -12.26 7.75
CA LYS A 282 14.63 -12.34 6.54
C LYS A 282 14.23 -11.21 5.60
N ILE A 283 15.18 -10.37 5.26
CA ILE A 283 14.94 -9.21 4.40
C ILE A 283 15.74 -9.30 3.11
N SER A 284 15.09 -8.89 2.02
CA SER A 284 15.74 -8.71 0.72
C SER A 284 15.55 -7.27 0.27
N LEU A 285 16.67 -6.60 -0.01
CA LEU A 285 16.77 -5.20 -0.39
C LEU A 285 17.21 -5.13 -1.86
N PHE A 286 16.44 -4.44 -2.69
CA PHE A 286 16.71 -4.32 -4.13
C PHE A 286 16.85 -2.84 -4.48
N GLY A 287 17.90 -2.47 -5.19
CA GLY A 287 18.20 -1.08 -5.54
C GLY A 287 19.54 -0.92 -6.24
N GLU A 288 20.19 0.21 -6.07
CA GLU A 288 21.53 0.44 -6.62
C GLU A 288 22.36 1.38 -5.75
N GLU A 289 23.63 1.53 -6.12
CA GLU A 289 24.53 2.54 -5.56
C GLU A 289 24.18 3.91 -6.13
N ILE A 290 24.01 4.90 -5.26
CA ILE A 290 23.60 6.24 -5.64
C ILE A 290 24.76 7.24 -5.63
N GLN A 291 24.69 8.21 -6.54
CA GLN A 291 25.69 9.29 -6.61
C GLN A 291 25.36 10.40 -5.59
N GLN A 292 26.39 11.14 -5.18
CA GLN A 292 26.25 12.20 -4.17
C GLN A 292 25.24 13.30 -4.57
N LYS A 293 25.05 13.54 -5.88
CA LYS A 293 24.06 14.48 -6.41
C LYS A 293 22.60 14.09 -6.11
N ASN A 294 22.34 12.81 -5.82
CA ASN A 294 20.99 12.28 -5.58
C ASN A 294 20.59 12.35 -4.10
N ILE A 295 21.53 12.64 -3.18
CA ILE A 295 21.28 12.69 -1.75
C ILE A 295 20.58 14.01 -1.40
N LYS A 296 19.37 13.92 -0.84
CA LYS A 296 18.60 15.07 -0.36
C LYS A 296 18.95 15.41 1.09
N ARG A 297 19.16 14.39 1.93
CA ARG A 297 19.41 14.56 3.37
C ARG A 297 20.37 13.50 3.87
N ILE A 298 21.14 13.87 4.89
CA ILE A 298 21.98 12.95 5.63
C ILE A 298 21.20 12.56 6.88
N VAL A 299 20.87 11.29 7.02
CA VAL A 299 20.24 10.73 8.23
C VAL A 299 21.33 10.01 9.00
N LYS A 300 21.60 10.41 10.25
CA LYS A 300 22.66 9.82 11.07
C LYS A 300 22.20 8.53 11.76
N ALA A 301 20.95 8.51 12.22
CA ALA A 301 20.36 7.37 12.91
C ALA A 301 18.83 7.48 12.93
N ALA A 302 18.15 6.34 13.05
CA ALA A 302 16.78 6.32 13.55
C ALA A 302 16.82 6.49 15.08
N THR A 303 16.09 7.47 15.63
CA THR A 303 16.12 7.77 17.06
C THR A 303 15.22 6.79 17.82
N TYR A 304 15.84 6.01 18.70
CA TYR A 304 15.19 4.91 19.43
C TYR A 304 14.00 5.36 20.31
N HIS A 305 14.01 6.59 20.82
CA HIS A 305 13.08 7.01 21.88
C HIS A 305 11.67 7.37 21.41
N MET A 306 11.40 7.46 20.10
CA MET A 306 10.07 7.85 19.58
C MET A 306 9.54 6.94 18.46
N ILE A 307 10.13 5.74 18.30
CA ILE A 307 9.62 4.76 17.35
C ILE A 307 8.41 4.04 17.96
N GLU A 308 7.29 4.04 17.24
CA GLU A 308 6.06 3.32 17.59
C GLU A 308 5.69 2.38 16.44
N ILE A 309 5.24 1.17 16.76
CA ILE A 309 4.64 0.23 15.80
C ILE A 309 3.44 -0.43 16.46
N GLU A 310 2.27 -0.30 15.84
CA GLU A 310 1.02 -0.76 16.43
C GLU A 310 0.03 -1.30 15.39
N CYS A 311 -0.83 -2.22 15.84
CA CYS A 311 -1.94 -2.73 15.05
C CYS A 311 -3.15 -1.82 15.25
N MET A 312 -3.49 -1.05 14.22
CA MET A 312 -4.63 -0.12 14.21
C MET A 312 -5.96 -0.88 14.10
N ASP A 313 -6.00 -1.95 13.32
CA ASP A 313 -7.18 -2.78 13.11
C ASP A 313 -6.79 -4.25 12.97
N LYS A 314 -7.06 -5.05 14.02
CA LYS A 314 -6.76 -6.48 14.04
C LYS A 314 -7.58 -7.29 13.04
N LYS A 315 -8.79 -6.85 12.69
CA LYS A 315 -9.68 -7.58 11.77
C LYS A 315 -9.24 -7.41 10.32
N ASN A 316 -8.75 -6.21 9.98
CA ASN A 316 -8.27 -5.88 8.64
C ASN A 316 -6.74 -5.94 8.50
N ASN A 317 -6.05 -6.40 9.56
CA ASN A 317 -4.60 -6.51 9.65
C ASN A 317 -3.86 -5.21 9.31
N ILE A 318 -4.37 -4.07 9.75
CA ILE A 318 -3.75 -2.76 9.46
C ILE A 318 -2.77 -2.43 10.56
N TRP A 319 -1.54 -2.14 10.16
CA TRP A 319 -0.45 -1.72 11.03
C TRP A 319 0.02 -0.33 10.68
N LYS A 320 0.51 0.37 11.69
CA LYS A 320 1.04 1.72 11.59
C LYS A 320 2.40 1.75 12.28
N ALA A 321 3.36 2.44 11.67
CA ALA A 321 4.61 2.76 12.32
C ALA A 321 4.88 4.26 12.25
N LYS A 322 5.41 4.80 13.34
CA LYS A 322 5.84 6.18 13.44
C LYS A 322 7.31 6.15 13.86
N VAL A 323 8.16 6.79 13.07
CA VAL A 323 9.61 6.73 13.23
C VAL A 323 10.15 8.15 13.28
N PHE A 324 11.12 8.41 14.15
CA PHE A 324 11.84 9.67 14.16
C PHE A 324 13.30 9.42 13.80
N LEU A 325 13.89 10.38 13.11
CA LEU A 325 15.23 10.33 12.56
C LEU A 325 16.04 11.51 13.09
N ASP A 326 17.29 11.23 13.47
CA ASP A 326 18.31 12.25 13.71
C ASP A 326 18.93 12.60 12.34
N VAL A 327 18.67 13.82 11.90
CA VAL A 327 19.06 14.35 10.58
C VAL A 327 20.23 15.31 10.74
#